data_AF-A0A1V4XU89-F1
#
_entry.id   AF-A0A1V4XU89-F1
#
_cell.length_a   1.000
_cell.length_b   1.000
_cell.length_c   1.000
_cell.angle_alpha   90.00
_cell.angle_beta   90.00
_cell.angle_gamma   90.00
#
_symmetry.space_group_name_H-M   'P 1'
#
loop_
_entity.id
_entity.type
_entity.pdbx_description
1 polymer ?
#
loop_
_entity_poly.entity_id
_entity_poly.type
_entity_poly.pdbx_seq_one_letter_code
_entity_poly.pdbx_strand_id
1 'polypeptide(L)'
;MDALNSTNLSIPLIQIALLLIMSTAALIFGRIRLALIFNYCFILYWSYILNMDAIRETGQAVTSKFTFLYFGFGFIIVMLTLVGFFSQND
;
A
#
# COMPACT_ATOMS: atom_id res chain seq x y z
N MET A 1 14.63 18.37 -14.79
CA MET A 1 13.21 18.27 -14.37
C MET A 1 12.36 17.47 -15.36
N ASP A 2 12.90 17.13 -16.54
CA ASP A 2 12.15 16.43 -17.58
C ASP A 2 12.04 14.92 -17.37
N ALA A 3 13.01 14.26 -16.74
CA ALA A 3 12.99 12.81 -16.49
C ALA A 3 11.86 12.35 -15.53
N LEU A 4 11.44 13.22 -14.61
CA LEU A 4 10.33 12.94 -13.69
C LEU A 4 8.96 13.15 -14.37
N ASN A 5 8.88 14.05 -15.35
CA ASN A 5 7.64 14.37 -16.07
C ASN A 5 7.43 13.53 -17.33
N SER A 6 8.50 12.95 -17.91
CA SER A 6 8.42 12.09 -19.09
C SER A 6 8.20 10.61 -18.76
N THR A 7 8.29 10.24 -17.48
CA THR A 7 8.00 8.89 -17.01
C THR A 7 6.52 8.81 -16.67
N ASN A 8 5.75 8.01 -17.43
CA ASN A 8 4.44 7.55 -17.00
C ASN A 8 4.61 6.65 -15.77
N LEU A 9 4.79 7.26 -14.60
CA LEU A 9 4.91 6.54 -13.35
C LEU A 9 3.58 5.83 -13.10
N SER A 10 3.61 4.51 -12.98
CA SER A 10 2.45 3.69 -12.61
C SER A 10 1.90 4.04 -11.22
N ILE A 11 2.65 4.83 -10.42
CA ILE A 11 2.24 5.34 -9.12
C ILE A 11 2.24 6.87 -9.15
N PRO A 12 1.11 7.53 -8.87
CA PRO A 12 1.08 8.99 -8.74
C PRO A 12 2.07 9.46 -7.67
N LEU A 13 3.02 10.32 -8.04
CA LEU A 13 4.12 10.77 -7.18
C LEU A 13 3.63 11.40 -5.87
N ILE A 14 2.48 12.08 -5.91
CA ILE A 14 1.84 12.68 -4.74
C ILE A 14 1.45 11.65 -3.67
N GLN A 15 1.07 10.44 -4.08
CA GLN A 15 0.68 9.37 -3.14
C GLN A 15 1.89 8.77 -2.44
N ILE A 16 3.02 8.62 -3.16
CA ILE A 16 4.30 8.20 -2.57
C ILE A 16 4.80 9.28 -1.59
N ALA A 17 4.73 10.56 -1.98
CA ALA A 17 5.11 11.65 -1.10
C ALA A 17 4.28 11.68 0.19
N LEU A 18 2.97 11.44 0.09
CA LEU A 18 2.09 11.36 1.26
C LEU A 18 2.46 10.17 2.17
N LEU A 19 2.70 8.98 1.60
CA LEU A 19 3.17 7.82 2.36
C LEU A 19 4.47 8.12 3.11
N LEU A 20 5.41 8.78 2.43
CA LEU A 20 6.70 9.15 3.01
C LEU A 20 6.51 10.09 4.20
N ILE A 21 5.66 11.10 4.07
CA ILE A 21 5.36 12.06 5.15
C ILE A 21 4.72 11.33 6.34
N MET A 22 3.70 10.49 6.10
CA MET A 22 3.02 9.75 7.16
C MET A 22 3.94 8.75 7.87
N SER A 23 4.78 8.03 7.11
CA SER A 23 5.75 7.08 7.66
C SER A 23 6.82 7.79 8.46
N THR A 24 7.34 8.91 7.96
CA THR A 24 8.35 9.72 8.66
C THR A 24 7.78 10.31 9.94
N ALA A 25 6.55 10.84 9.91
CA ALA A 25 5.88 11.33 11.11
C ALA A 25 5.73 10.22 12.16
N ALA A 26 5.24 9.04 11.75
CA ALA A 26 5.10 7.90 12.65
C ALA A 26 6.44 7.48 13.28
N LEU A 27 7.53 7.50 12.52
CA LEU A 27 8.87 7.20 13.01
C LEU A 27 9.40 8.27 13.97
N ILE A 28 9.16 9.56 13.71
CA ILE A 28 9.55 10.67 14.61
C ILE A 28 8.87 10.53 15.98
N PHE A 29 7.62 10.06 16.02
CA PHE A 29 6.91 9.76 17.26
C PHE A 29 7.31 8.41 17.91
N GLY A 30 8.34 7.73 17.40
CA GLY A 30 8.80 6.43 17.90
C GLY A 30 7.84 5.27 17.58
N ARG A 31 6.78 5.52 16.80
CA ARG A 31 5.73 4.54 16.50
C ARG A 31 6.05 3.74 15.24
N ILE A 32 7.10 2.92 15.32
CA ILE A 32 7.58 2.07 14.20
C ILE A 32 6.44 1.20 13.62
N ARG A 33 5.60 0.64 14.49
CA ARG A 33 4.45 -0.19 14.07
C ARG A 33 3.41 0.59 13.27
N LEU A 34 3.19 1.87 13.59
CA LEU A 34 2.27 2.72 12.86
C LEU A 34 2.80 3.03 11.45
N ALA A 35 4.11 3.23 11.32
CA ALA A 35 4.76 3.36 10.01
C ALA A 35 4.60 2.08 9.16
N LEU A 36 4.72 0.89 9.78
CA LEU A 36 4.49 -0.38 9.10
C LEU A 36 3.03 -0.51 8.62
N ILE A 37 2.05 -0.11 9.42
CA ILE A 37 0.64 -0.10 9.02
C ILE A 37 0.44 0.77 7.77
N PHE A 38 0.96 2.00 7.76
CA PHE A 38 0.84 2.88 6.60
C PHE A 38 1.46 2.28 5.34
N ASN A 39 2.63 1.64 5.46
CA ASN A 39 3.29 0.99 4.32
C ASN A 39 2.53 -0.22 3.80
N TYR A 40 2.07 -1.13 4.68
CA TYR A 40 1.32 -2.31 4.25
C TYR A 40 -0.03 -1.97 3.64
N CYS A 41 -0.74 -1.01 4.24
CA CYS A 41 -2.00 -0.51 3.68
C CYS A 41 -1.78 0.15 2.32
N PHE A 42 -0.70 0.92 2.15
CA PHE A 42 -0.38 1.56 0.88
C PHE A 42 -0.06 0.55 -0.21
N ILE A 43 0.74 -0.48 0.08
CA ILE A 43 1.08 -1.53 -0.90
C ILE A 43 -0.19 -2.25 -1.33
N LEU A 44 -1.07 -2.62 -0.39
CA LEU A 44 -2.37 -3.24 -0.72
C LEU A 44 -3.27 -2.33 -1.57
N TYR A 45 -3.39 -1.07 -1.17
CA TYR A 45 -4.18 -0.06 -1.89
C TYR A 45 -3.65 0.12 -3.32
N TRP A 46 -2.33 0.28 -3.46
CA TRP A 46 -1.72 0.52 -4.75
C TRP A 46 -1.79 -0.69 -5.67
N SER A 47 -1.43 -1.87 -5.16
CA SER A 47 -1.41 -3.11 -5.96
C SER A 47 -2.80 -3.51 -6.45
N TYR A 48 -3.88 -3.16 -5.72
CA TYR A 48 -5.23 -3.60 -6.06
C TYR A 48 -6.15 -2.50 -6.61
N ILE A 49 -6.23 -1.34 -5.95
CA ILE A 49 -7.23 -0.30 -6.29
C ILE A 49 -6.79 0.53 -7.50
N LEU A 50 -5.52 0.91 -7.58
CA LEU A 50 -5.02 1.74 -8.68
C LEU A 50 -4.78 0.97 -9.98
N ASN A 51 -4.52 -0.32 -9.88
CA ASN A 51 -4.43 -1.19 -11.04
C ASN A 51 -5.81 -1.72 -11.48
N MET A 52 -6.89 -1.43 -10.74
CA MET A 52 -8.22 -2.01 -11.00
C MET A 52 -8.77 -1.63 -12.36
N ASP A 53 -8.56 -0.38 -12.80
CA ASP A 53 -9.03 0.08 -14.11
C ASP A 53 -8.22 -0.56 -15.26
N ALA A 54 -6.90 -0.68 -15.11
CA ALA A 54 -6.03 -1.39 -16.06
C ALA A 54 -6.35 -2.90 -16.12
N ILE A 55 -6.67 -3.52 -14.98
CA ILE A 55 -7.12 -4.92 -14.84
C ILE A 55 -8.48 -5.13 -15.51
N ARG A 56 -9.37 -4.13 -15.43
CA ARG A 56 -10.75 -4.20 -15.93
C ARG A 56 -10.85 -3.91 -17.44
N GLU A 57 -9.99 -3.06 -18.00
CA GLU A 57 -9.92 -2.81 -19.45
C GLU A 57 -9.27 -3.95 -20.25
N THR A 58 -8.39 -4.76 -19.65
CA THR A 58 -7.70 -5.85 -20.38
C THR A 58 -8.57 -7.08 -20.68
N GLY A 59 -9.86 -7.07 -20.33
CA GLY A 59 -10.89 -8.00 -20.85
C GLY A 59 -10.74 -9.48 -20.46
N GLN A 60 -9.61 -9.88 -19.88
CA GLN A 60 -9.43 -11.19 -19.27
C GLN A 60 -9.61 -11.07 -17.77
N ALA A 61 -10.10 -12.13 -17.14
CA ALA A 61 -10.28 -12.24 -15.70
C ALA A 61 -8.92 -12.19 -14.95
N VAL A 62 -8.25 -11.03 -14.93
CA VAL A 62 -7.03 -10.76 -14.16
C VAL A 62 -7.35 -10.72 -12.65
N THR A 63 -8.63 -10.76 -12.28
CA THR A 63 -9.07 -11.29 -10.97
C THR A 63 -8.89 -12.81 -10.91
N SER A 64 -7.68 -13.28 -11.22
CA SER A 64 -7.25 -14.66 -11.05
C SER A 64 -7.28 -15.02 -9.56
N LYS A 65 -7.36 -16.32 -9.26
CA LYS A 65 -7.16 -16.85 -7.91
C LYS A 65 -5.90 -16.28 -7.24
N PHE A 66 -4.87 -16.00 -8.04
CA PHE A 66 -3.62 -15.38 -7.58
C PHE A 66 -3.83 -13.98 -6.99
N THR A 67 -4.63 -13.13 -7.63
CA THR A 67 -4.93 -11.76 -7.18
C THR A 67 -5.69 -11.78 -5.85
N PHE A 68 -6.68 -12.67 -5.71
CA PHE A 68 -7.39 -12.87 -4.45
C PHE A 68 -6.49 -13.42 -3.34
N LEU A 69 -5.59 -14.35 -3.67
CA LEU A 69 -4.66 -14.93 -2.71
C LEU A 69 -3.63 -13.89 -2.24
N TYR A 70 -3.12 -13.07 -3.15
CA TYR A 70 -2.21 -11.96 -2.83
C TYR A 70 -2.90 -10.91 -1.95
N PHE A 71 -4.12 -10.49 -2.31
CA PHE A 71 -4.92 -9.56 -1.51
C PHE A 71 -5.20 -10.13 -0.10
N GLY A 72 -5.66 -11.37 -0.02
CA GLY A 72 -5.96 -12.05 1.25
C GLY A 72 -4.71 -12.17 2.13
N PHE A 73 -3.56 -12.52 1.56
CA PHE A 73 -2.30 -12.59 2.28
C PHE A 73 -1.88 -11.22 2.83
N GLY A 74 -1.92 -10.17 2.01
CA GLY A 74 -1.60 -8.82 2.48
C GLY A 74 -2.60 -8.32 3.53
N PHE A 75 -3.88 -8.65 3.38
CA PHE A 75 -4.91 -8.31 4.37
C PHE A 75 -4.63 -8.98 5.72
N ILE A 76 -4.23 -10.25 5.73
CA ILE A 76 -3.80 -10.95 6.95
C ILE A 76 -2.59 -10.23 7.59
N ILE A 77 -1.61 -9.80 6.81
CA ILE A 77 -0.46 -9.03 7.33
C ILE A 77 -0.92 -7.73 7.99
N VAL A 78 -1.85 -7.00 7.37
CA VAL A 78 -2.41 -5.77 7.97
C VAL A 78 -3.14 -6.08 9.28
N MET A 79 -3.94 -7.15 9.31
CA MET A 79 -4.63 -7.58 10.53
C MET A 79 -3.64 -7.95 11.65
N LEU A 80 -2.59 -8.71 11.33
CA LEU A 80 -1.53 -9.04 12.31
C LEU A 80 -0.83 -7.79 12.82
N THR A 81 -0.57 -6.82 11.94
CA THR A 81 0.07 -5.55 12.31
C THR A 81 -0.85 -4.72 13.21
N LEU A 82 -2.16 -4.67 12.93
CA LEU A 82 -3.16 -4.01 13.79
C LEU A 82 -3.27 -4.68 15.15
N VAL A 83 -3.33 -6.01 15.19
CA VAL A 83 -3.35 -6.76 16.46
C VAL A 83 -2.06 -6.49 17.24
N GLY A 84 -0.90 -6.50 16.60
CA GLY A 84 0.37 -6.14 17.25
C GLY A 84 0.42 -4.68 17.71
N PHE A 85 -0.30 -3.78 17.05
CA PHE A 85 -0.42 -2.38 17.47
C PHE A 85 -1.33 -2.24 18.70
N PHE A 86 -2.49 -2.91 18.73
CA PHE A 86 -3.44 -2.83 19.85
C PHE A 86 -3.07 -3.69 21.06
N SER A 87 -2.37 -4.80 20.84
CA SER A 87 -1.94 -5.70 21.92
C SER A 87 -0.86 -5.07 22.80
N GLN A 88 -0.25 -3.96 22.36
CA GLN A 88 0.66 -3.18 23.18
C GLN A 88 -0.05 -1.92 23.66
N ASN A 89 -1.00 -2.13 24.57
CA ASN A 89 -1.35 -1.10 25.54
C ASN A 89 -0.35 -1.27 26.69
N ASP A 90 0.65 -0.39 26.70
CA ASP A 90 1.86 -0.33 27.56
C ASP A 90 2.92 -1.42 27.34
#